data_AF-A0A8T2QQT6-F1
#
_entry.id   AF-A0A8T2QQT6-F1
#
_cell.length_a   1.000
_cell.length_b   1.000
_cell.length_c   1.000
_cell.angle_alpha   90.00
_cell.angle_beta   90.00
_cell.angle_gamma   90.00
#
_symmetry.space_group_name_H-M   'P 1'
#
loop_
_entity.id
_entity.type
_entity.pdbx_description
1 polymer ?
#
loop_
_entity_poly.entity_id
_entity_poly.type
_entity_poly.pdbx_seq_one_letter_code
_entity_poly.pdbx_strand_id
1 'polypeptide(L)'
;MSAAEHQPLHDNLKKVRTELQSLNVFEAGKEYAEEERIIVIRGLLFKLIKMTVNVPDKDFYRTLRETQVHTVVKDLCKHSAACIRKLAKGLACAWGARILQNIRESSSSSTMETSSLADDDEESPPGKRKGFDAKAE
;
A
#
# COMPACT_ATOMS: atom_id res chain seq x y z
N MET A 1 11.74 17.47 -13.24
CA MET A 1 12.44 16.22 -12.89
C MET A 1 12.10 15.20 -13.96
N SER A 2 13.12 14.66 -14.63
CA SER A 2 12.99 13.93 -15.91
C SER A 2 12.84 12.42 -15.67
N ALA A 3 12.06 11.74 -16.50
CA ALA A 3 11.69 10.32 -16.37
C ALA A 3 12.87 9.32 -16.22
N ALA A 4 14.10 9.75 -16.52
CA ALA A 4 15.30 8.94 -16.46
C ALA A 4 15.75 8.54 -15.04
N GLU A 5 15.37 9.28 -13.99
CA GLU A 5 15.84 9.00 -12.61
C GLU A 5 15.17 7.76 -11.97
N HIS A 6 14.03 7.31 -12.50
CA HIS A 6 13.28 6.16 -11.94
C HIS A 6 13.46 4.84 -12.70
N GLN A 7 14.08 4.86 -13.88
CA GLN A 7 14.37 3.68 -14.69
C GLN A 7 15.12 2.57 -13.92
N PRO A 8 16.22 2.87 -13.17
CA PRO A 8 16.99 1.82 -12.50
C PRO A 8 16.21 1.16 -11.34
N LEU A 9 15.33 1.89 -10.66
CA LEU A 9 14.47 1.31 -9.62
C LEU A 9 13.47 0.32 -10.23
N HIS A 10 12.87 0.72 -11.34
CA HIS A 10 11.85 -0.05 -12.02
C HIS A 10 12.39 -1.37 -12.57
N ASP A 11 13.59 -1.33 -13.17
CA ASP A 11 14.28 -2.52 -13.68
C ASP A 11 14.70 -3.47 -12.55
N ASN A 12 15.21 -2.92 -11.44
CA ASN A 12 15.54 -3.72 -10.27
C ASN A 12 14.30 -4.39 -9.66
N LEU A 13 13.15 -3.71 -9.62
CA LEU A 13 11.90 -4.29 -9.11
C LEU A 13 11.40 -5.42 -10.02
N LYS A 14 11.49 -5.24 -11.35
CA LYS A 14 11.20 -6.29 -12.33
C LYS A 14 12.14 -7.48 -12.16
N LYS A 15 13.43 -7.25 -11.93
CA LYS A 15 14.41 -8.31 -11.68
C LYS A 15 14.06 -9.12 -10.41
N VAL A 16 13.81 -8.43 -9.29
CA VAL A 16 13.38 -9.09 -8.04
C VAL A 16 12.08 -9.87 -8.23
N ARG A 17 11.11 -9.33 -8.97
CA ARG A 17 9.88 -10.05 -9.33
C ARG A 17 10.20 -11.35 -10.07
N THR A 18 11.00 -11.28 -11.13
CA THR A 18 11.35 -12.47 -11.94
C THR A 18 12.06 -13.53 -11.10
N GLU A 19 13.00 -13.13 -10.25
CA GLU A 19 13.68 -14.04 -9.33
C GLU A 19 12.70 -14.69 -8.35
N LEU A 20 11.84 -13.90 -7.68
CA LEU A 20 10.82 -14.42 -6.78
C LEU A 20 9.84 -15.37 -7.48
N GLN A 21 9.42 -15.03 -8.70
CA GLN A 21 8.51 -15.88 -9.48
C GLN A 21 9.16 -17.21 -9.83
N SER A 22 10.44 -17.21 -10.24
CA SER A 22 11.19 -18.42 -10.57
C SER A 22 11.38 -19.36 -9.37
N LEU A 23 11.51 -18.79 -8.16
CA LEU A 23 11.67 -19.53 -6.91
C LEU A 23 10.33 -20.01 -6.33
N ASN A 24 9.24 -19.30 -6.62
CA ASN A 24 7.89 -19.66 -6.16
C ASN A 24 7.25 -20.78 -7.01
N VAL A 25 7.67 -20.96 -8.26
CA VAL A 25 7.27 -22.10 -9.09
C VAL A 25 8.13 -23.32 -8.70
N PHE A 26 7.55 -24.19 -7.87
CA PHE A 26 8.16 -25.46 -7.53
C PHE A 26 8.15 -26.39 -8.74
N GLU A 27 9.32 -26.62 -9.34
CA GLU A 27 9.53 -27.75 -10.24
C GLU A 27 10.23 -28.85 -9.45
N ALA A 28 9.58 -30.02 -9.37
CA ALA A 28 10.20 -31.22 -8.82
C ALA A 28 11.45 -31.53 -9.67
N GLY A 29 12.63 -31.47 -9.05
CA GLY A 29 13.92 -31.72 -9.72
C GLY A 29 14.89 -30.54 -9.77
N LYS A 30 14.56 -29.37 -9.19
CA LYS A 30 15.50 -28.24 -9.11
C LYS A 30 16.53 -28.35 -7.98
N GLU A 31 17.69 -27.78 -8.28
CA GLU A 31 19.03 -27.85 -7.65
C GLU A 31 19.14 -27.32 -6.20
N TYR A 32 18.16 -26.57 -5.69
CA TYR A 32 18.20 -26.00 -4.34
C TYR A 32 17.38 -26.81 -3.34
N ALA A 33 17.99 -27.10 -2.18
CA ALA A 33 17.26 -27.59 -1.03
C ALA A 33 16.12 -26.60 -0.67
N GLU A 34 14.99 -27.11 -0.18
CA GLU A 34 13.83 -26.27 0.19
C GLU A 34 14.22 -25.14 1.16
N GLU A 35 15.11 -25.43 2.10
CA GLU A 35 15.60 -24.46 3.10
C GLU A 35 16.37 -23.30 2.46
N GLU A 36 17.24 -23.57 1.49
CA GLU A 36 17.99 -22.54 0.76
C GLU A 36 17.05 -21.63 -0.03
N ARG A 37 16.04 -22.21 -0.71
CA ARG A 37 15.02 -21.43 -1.42
C ARG A 37 14.28 -20.50 -0.47
N ILE A 38 13.92 -20.99 0.72
CA ILE A 38 13.25 -20.17 1.73
C ILE A 38 14.13 -18.99 2.15
N ILE A 39 15.43 -19.21 2.36
CA ILE A 39 16.39 -18.14 2.71
C ILE A 39 16.46 -17.09 1.59
N VAL A 40 16.57 -17.53 0.34
CA VAL A 40 16.65 -16.62 -0.82
C VAL A 40 15.36 -15.81 -0.98
N ILE A 41 14.19 -16.46 -0.92
CA ILE A 41 12.89 -15.76 -1.01
C ILE A 41 12.75 -14.72 0.09
N ARG A 42 13.15 -15.04 1.33
CA ARG A 42 13.16 -14.08 2.43
C ARG A 42 14.07 -12.88 2.13
N GLY A 43 15.28 -13.14 1.64
CA GLY A 43 16.22 -12.09 1.26
C GLY A 43 15.66 -11.16 0.18
N LEU A 44 15.01 -11.72 -0.84
CA LEU A 44 14.36 -10.97 -1.92
C LEU A 44 13.16 -10.16 -1.42
N LEU A 45 12.35 -10.70 -0.50
CA LEU A 45 11.27 -9.94 0.14
C LEU A 45 11.80 -8.76 0.95
N PHE A 46 12.92 -8.90 1.67
CA PHE A 46 13.57 -7.78 2.36
C PHE A 46 14.12 -6.73 1.40
N LYS A 47 14.74 -7.17 0.30
CA LYS A 47 15.21 -6.26 -0.76
C LYS A 47 14.04 -5.46 -1.35
N LEU A 48 12.92 -6.13 -1.60
CA LEU A 48 11.70 -5.52 -2.10
C LEU A 48 11.13 -4.48 -1.13
N ILE A 49 11.13 -4.76 0.19
CA ILE A 49 10.76 -3.78 1.22
C ILE A 49 11.64 -2.53 1.10
N LYS A 50 12.96 -2.68 1.12
CA LYS A 50 13.90 -1.54 1.05
C LYS A 50 13.69 -0.69 -0.20
N MET A 51 13.46 -1.34 -1.34
CA MET A 51 13.22 -0.63 -2.60
C MET A 51 11.89 0.12 -2.62
N THR A 52 10.82 -0.49 -2.10
CA THR A 52 9.48 0.11 -2.15
C THR A 52 9.27 1.23 -1.14
N VAL A 53 10.03 1.25 -0.04
CA VAL A 53 10.08 2.40 0.88
C VAL A 53 10.56 3.67 0.17
N ASN A 54 11.51 3.55 -0.77
CA ASN A 54 12.10 4.70 -1.47
C ASN A 54 11.26 5.19 -2.66
N VAL A 55 10.16 4.52 -3.02
CA VAL A 55 9.28 4.98 -4.09
C VAL A 55 8.46 6.16 -3.56
N PRO A 56 8.40 7.31 -4.25
CA PRO A 56 7.56 8.44 -3.85
C PRO A 56 6.08 8.07 -3.79
N ASP A 57 5.33 8.67 -2.85
CA ASP A 57 3.92 8.34 -2.62
C ASP A 57 3.02 8.51 -3.84
N LYS A 58 3.25 9.58 -4.61
CA LYS A 58 2.53 9.86 -5.87
C LYS A 58 2.76 8.81 -6.96
N ASP A 59 3.89 8.11 -6.92
CA ASP A 59 4.31 7.13 -7.94
C ASP A 59 4.19 5.69 -7.42
N PHE A 60 3.83 5.51 -6.14
CA PHE A 60 3.83 4.23 -5.45
C PHE A 60 2.91 3.20 -6.12
N TYR A 61 1.62 3.53 -6.26
CA TYR A 61 0.66 2.63 -6.89
C TYR A 61 1.01 2.33 -8.35
N ARG A 62 1.46 3.36 -9.09
CA ARG A 62 1.88 3.22 -10.49
C ARG A 62 3.05 2.25 -10.62
N THR A 63 4.09 2.43 -9.80
CA THR A 63 5.29 1.59 -9.78
C THR A 63 4.94 0.13 -9.43
N LEU A 64 4.09 -0.10 -8.42
CA LEU A 64 3.65 -1.46 -8.08
C LEU A 64 2.88 -2.12 -9.24
N ARG A 65 2.06 -1.35 -9.96
CA ARG A 65 1.28 -1.83 -11.10
C ARG A 65 2.16 -2.15 -12.31
N GLU A 66 3.04 -1.23 -12.69
CA GLU A 66 3.91 -1.35 -13.86
C GLU A 66 4.99 -2.43 -13.69
N THR A 67 5.53 -2.59 -12.49
CA THR A 67 6.46 -3.69 -12.18
C THR A 67 5.73 -5.01 -11.99
N GLN A 68 4.43 -4.99 -11.68
CA GLN A 68 3.62 -6.16 -11.31
C GLN A 68 4.16 -6.91 -10.08
N VAL A 69 5.01 -6.30 -9.26
CA VAL A 69 5.60 -7.00 -8.11
C VAL A 69 4.56 -7.38 -7.04
N HIS A 70 3.44 -6.67 -7.02
CA HIS A 70 2.29 -6.97 -6.15
C HIS A 70 1.63 -8.33 -6.42
N THR A 71 1.68 -8.83 -7.65
CA THR A 71 1.10 -10.15 -7.98
C THR A 71 1.90 -11.27 -7.33
N VAL A 72 3.23 -11.20 -7.44
CA VAL A 72 4.13 -12.18 -6.84
C VAL A 72 4.04 -12.17 -5.31
N VAL A 73 3.97 -10.99 -4.69
CA VAL A 73 3.74 -10.89 -3.23
C VAL A 73 2.40 -11.51 -2.84
N LYS A 74 1.34 -11.31 -3.62
CA LYS A 74 0.03 -11.92 -3.40
C LYS A 74 0.08 -13.45 -3.50
N ASP A 75 0.87 -14.00 -4.40
CA ASP A 75 1.06 -15.45 -4.52
C ASP A 75 1.85 -16.00 -3.32
N LEU A 76 2.89 -15.28 -2.88
CA LEU A 76 3.69 -15.64 -1.70
C LEU A 76 2.89 -15.62 -0.38
N CYS A 77 1.77 -14.89 -0.32
CA CYS A 77 0.83 -14.97 0.81
C CYS A 77 0.24 -16.39 1.00
N LYS A 78 0.32 -17.25 -0.02
CA LYS A 78 -0.15 -18.64 -0.03
C LYS A 78 0.98 -19.67 -0.02
N HIS A 79 2.24 -19.25 0.09
CA HIS A 79 3.42 -20.11 0.07
C HIS A 79 3.37 -21.22 1.14
N SER A 80 3.97 -22.40 0.93
CA SER A 80 3.96 -23.53 1.89
C SER A 80 4.66 -23.19 3.23
N ALA A 81 5.79 -22.48 3.16
CA ALA A 81 6.53 -22.01 4.33
C ALA A 81 5.82 -20.86 5.07
N ALA A 82 5.55 -21.04 6.36
CA ALA A 82 4.83 -20.07 7.19
C ALA A 82 5.56 -18.73 7.34
N CYS A 83 6.90 -18.74 7.39
CA CYS A 83 7.71 -17.53 7.50
C CYS A 83 7.56 -16.62 6.26
N ILE A 84 7.52 -17.21 5.06
CA ILE A 84 7.30 -16.48 3.81
C ILE A 84 5.89 -15.90 3.78
N ARG A 85 4.86 -16.69 4.11
CA ARG A 85 3.48 -16.19 4.16
C ARG A 85 3.32 -15.00 5.08
N LYS A 86 3.89 -15.06 6.29
CA LYS A 86 3.81 -13.98 7.28
C LYS A 86 4.44 -12.69 6.74
N LEU A 87 5.63 -12.79 6.14
CA LEU A 87 6.33 -11.64 5.56
C LEU A 87 5.56 -11.05 4.37
N ALA A 88 5.09 -11.88 3.44
CA ALA A 88 4.34 -11.44 2.27
C ALA A 88 3.02 -10.76 2.65
N LYS A 89 2.29 -11.31 3.63
CA LYS A 89 1.06 -10.69 4.16
C LYS A 89 1.34 -9.34 4.81
N GLY A 90 2.38 -9.26 5.64
CA GLY A 90 2.78 -8.00 6.26
C GLY A 90 3.13 -6.92 5.22
N LEU A 91 3.87 -7.31 4.17
CA LEU A 91 4.21 -6.42 3.07
C LEU A 91 2.97 -5.95 2.29
N ALA A 92 2.07 -6.87 1.94
CA ALA A 92 0.84 -6.54 1.24
C ALA A 92 -0.06 -5.59 2.06
N CYS A 93 -0.18 -5.83 3.37
CA CYS A 93 -0.91 -4.95 4.28
C CYS A 93 -0.27 -3.55 4.36
N ALA A 94 1.05 -3.46 4.48
CA ALA A 94 1.76 -2.18 4.53
C ALA A 94 1.57 -1.36 3.24
N TRP A 95 1.65 -2.02 2.08
CA TRP A 95 1.39 -1.37 0.80
C TRP A 95 -0.07 -0.91 0.67
N GLY A 96 -1.02 -1.73 1.11
CA GLY A 96 -2.44 -1.35 1.12
C GLY A 96 -2.70 -0.14 2.01
N ALA A 97 -2.14 -0.12 3.22
CA ALA A 97 -2.25 1.02 4.14
C ALA A 97 -1.67 2.31 3.54
N ARG A 98 -0.49 2.21 2.91
CA ARG A 98 0.15 3.34 2.23
C ARG A 98 -0.69 3.88 1.07
N ILE A 99 -1.25 3.02 0.23
CA ILE A 99 -2.14 3.44 -0.87
C ILE A 99 -3.38 4.17 -0.32
N LEU A 100 -4.01 3.63 0.72
CA LEU A 100 -5.18 4.25 1.34
C LEU A 100 -4.86 5.61 1.96
N GLN A 101 -3.71 5.76 2.60
CA GLN A 101 -3.23 7.02 3.13
C GLN A 101 -3.05 8.06 2.02
N ASN A 102 -2.38 7.69 0.93
CA ASN A 102 -2.13 8.59 -0.21
C ASN A 102 -3.44 9.08 -0.85
N ILE A 103 -4.47 8.21 -0.94
CA ILE A 103 -5.80 8.59 -1.43
C ILE A 103 -6.45 9.62 -0.49
N ARG A 104 -6.41 9.38 0.83
CA ARG A 104 -7.03 10.26 1.83
C ARG A 104 -6.40 11.66 1.85
N GLU A 105 -5.08 11.73 1.78
CA GLU A 105 -4.34 13.00 1.75
C GLU A 105 -4.63 13.78 0.46
N SER A 106 -4.73 13.07 -0.68
CA SER A 106 -5.11 13.67 -1.97
C SER A 106 -6.54 14.27 -1.94
N SER A 107 -7.47 13.63 -1.23
CA SER A 107 -8.84 14.15 -1.07
C SER A 107 -8.96 15.31 -0.08
N SER A 108 -8.01 15.45 0.86
CA SER A 108 -8.03 16.50 1.89
C SER A 108 -7.42 17.83 1.40
N SER A 109 -6.67 17.81 0.30
CA SER A 109 -6.07 19.00 -0.34
C SER A 109 -7.03 19.74 -1.28
N SER A 110 -8.34 19.49 -1.19
CA SER A 110 -9.39 20.21 -1.92
C SER A 110 -10.28 20.96 -0.92
N THR A 111 -9.71 21.95 -0.25
CA THR A 111 -10.50 23.04 0.33
C THR A 111 -10.46 24.18 -0.68
N MET A 112 -11.58 24.42 -1.36
CA MET A 112 -11.80 25.68 -2.05
C MET A 112 -11.59 26.80 -1.04
N GLU A 113 -10.73 27.76 -1.36
CA GLU A 113 -10.75 29.06 -0.71
C GLU A 113 -12.15 29.63 -0.92
N THR A 114 -12.98 29.58 0.12
CA THR A 114 -14.24 30.31 0.13
C THR A 114 -13.86 31.78 0.23
N SER A 115 -13.90 32.47 -0.90
CA SER A 115 -13.76 33.93 -0.96
C SER A 115 -14.63 34.57 0.10
N SER A 116 -13.99 35.27 1.04
CA SER A 116 -14.63 36.16 1.99
C SER A 116 -15.11 37.42 1.27
N LEU A 117 -16.41 37.72 1.34
CA LEU A 117 -17.08 39.01 1.11
C LEU A 117 -18.58 38.75 1.33
N ALA A 118 -19.37 39.44 2.15
CA ALA A 118 -19.20 40.43 3.20
C ALA A 118 -20.46 40.36 4.09
N ASP A 119 -20.37 40.94 5.28
CA ASP A 119 -21.41 41.16 6.29
C ASP A 119 -22.79 41.64 5.78
N ASP A 120 -23.86 41.19 6.43
CA ASP A 120 -24.93 42.09 6.92
C ASP A 120 -25.78 41.38 8.01
N ASP A 121 -25.66 41.90 9.24
CA ASP A 121 -26.65 42.09 10.30
C ASP A 121 -27.95 41.25 10.37
N GLU A 122 -28.14 40.52 11.48
CA GLU A 122 -29.09 40.87 12.58
C GLU A 122 -29.49 39.66 13.46
N GLU A 123 -29.16 39.80 14.75
CA GLU A 123 -29.91 39.45 15.96
C GLU A 123 -30.44 38.00 16.25
N SER A 124 -30.10 37.52 17.45
CA SER A 124 -30.60 36.29 18.13
C SER A 124 -31.20 36.69 19.50
N PRO A 125 -31.87 35.83 20.31
CA PRO A 125 -32.78 34.67 20.16
C PRO A 125 -34.03 34.86 21.12
N PRO A 126 -34.70 33.89 21.81
CA PRO A 126 -34.79 32.42 21.76
C PRO A 126 -36.24 31.82 21.78
N GLY A 127 -36.41 30.56 21.35
CA GLY A 127 -37.72 29.90 21.28
C GLY A 127 -37.77 28.43 21.72
N LYS A 128 -37.90 28.21 23.04
CA LYS A 128 -38.59 27.12 23.77
C LYS A 128 -38.36 25.64 23.38
N ARG A 129 -37.75 24.93 24.33
CA ARG A 129 -37.86 23.48 24.58
C ARG A 129 -39.30 23.06 24.92
N LYS A 130 -39.72 21.89 24.43
CA LYS A 130 -40.77 20.99 24.97
C LYS A 130 -40.52 19.63 24.27
N GLY A 131 -40.13 18.52 24.91
CA GLY A 131 -40.54 17.95 26.18
C GLY A 131 -41.54 16.83 25.89
N PHE A 132 -41.11 15.56 25.95
CA PHE A 132 -41.85 14.32 26.29
C PHE A 132 -41.08 13.09 25.75
N ASP A 133 -41.04 11.91 26.37
CA ASP A 133 -40.90 11.47 27.76
C ASP A 133 -40.50 9.98 27.65
N ALA A 134 -39.76 9.49 28.63
CA ALA A 134 -39.40 8.08 28.73
C ALA A 134 -40.54 7.30 29.38
N LYS A 135 -40.77 6.05 28.98
CA LYS A 135 -41.38 5.08 29.89
C LYS A 135 -40.78 3.70 29.71
N ALA A 136 -40.26 3.22 30.83
CA ALA A 136 -39.84 1.86 31.09
C ALA A 136 -41.04 0.96 31.33
N GLU A 137 -41.00 -0.26 30.80
CA GLU A 137 -41.15 -1.53 31.52
C GLU A 137 -40.57 -2.67 30.68
#